data_AF-E3MSI7-F1
#
_entry.id   AF-E3MSI7-F1
#
_cell.length_a   1.000
_cell.length_b   1.000
_cell.length_c   1.000
_cell.angle_alpha   90.00
_cell.angle_beta   90.00
_cell.angle_gamma   90.00
#
_symmetry.space_group_name_H-M   'P 1'
#
loop_
_entity.id
_entity.type
_entity.pdbx_description
1 polymer ?
#
loop_
_entity_poly.entity_id
_entity_poly.type
_entity_poly.pdbx_seq_one_letter_code
_entity_poly.pdbx_strand_id
1 'polypeptide(L)'
;MEFNMVPAPVNYGMDPPPPQQKRQPRILRQFPIGGILINICEGAVRHIFEKHSKDFTIAANGAKDWPTIERNVSGHIAEMICSSAHLFLSNVRSTRDDSIMIYLKRPQDKLHHCFVVAHEGDNCYRLNTGYKKIIEEESFSGTWINFGTQRVEEYWQGMQGVYTRGAPEENFHYWCIHGRVPRDFANYQPPVSVPVPPPVYLIPLIPVYVVPQYISYQQELIY
;
A
#
# COMPACT_ATOMS: atom_id res chain seq x y z
N MET A 1 -49.58 -2.30 55.57
CA MET A 1 -48.82 -1.85 54.39
C MET A 1 -48.51 -3.09 53.58
N GLU A 2 -49.38 -3.42 52.63
CA GLU A 2 -49.18 -4.54 51.70
C GLU A 2 -48.39 -4.03 50.50
N PHE A 3 -47.27 -4.69 50.20
CA PHE A 3 -46.48 -4.44 49.01
C PHE A 3 -47.20 -5.03 47.80
N ASN A 4 -47.84 -4.17 47.00
CA ASN A 4 -48.31 -4.52 45.67
C ASN A 4 -47.09 -4.78 44.76
N MET A 5 -46.69 -6.05 44.62
CA MET A 5 -45.79 -6.45 43.54
C MET A 5 -46.60 -6.57 42.26
N VAL A 6 -46.46 -5.58 41.38
CA VAL A 6 -46.95 -5.68 40.00
C VAL A 6 -46.12 -6.77 39.30
N PRO A 7 -46.73 -7.83 38.72
CA PRO A 7 -45.98 -8.83 37.99
C PRO A 7 -45.38 -8.19 36.73
N ALA A 8 -44.11 -8.49 36.47
CA ALA A 8 -43.41 -8.07 35.26
C ALA A 8 -44.16 -8.57 34.01
N PRO A 9 -44.27 -7.77 32.93
CA PRO A 9 -44.95 -8.19 31.73
C PRO A 9 -44.25 -9.42 31.15
N VAL A 10 -45.05 -10.46 30.89
CA VAL A 10 -44.63 -11.67 30.20
C VAL A 10 -44.16 -11.28 28.80
N ASN A 11 -42.89 -11.52 28.53
CA ASN A 11 -42.27 -11.26 27.24
C ASN A 11 -42.85 -12.28 26.23
N TYR A 12 -43.91 -11.91 25.53
CA TYR A 12 -44.41 -12.69 24.40
C TYR A 12 -43.31 -12.72 23.36
N GLY A 13 -42.80 -13.91 23.05
CA GLY A 13 -41.69 -14.15 22.12
C GLY A 13 -41.91 -13.55 20.73
N MET A 14 -41.63 -12.26 20.61
CA MET A 14 -41.30 -11.63 19.35
C MET A 14 -39.82 -11.93 19.14
N ASP A 15 -39.52 -12.81 18.20
CA ASP A 15 -38.16 -12.98 17.72
C ASP A 15 -37.57 -11.59 17.42
N PRO A 16 -36.31 -11.32 17.82
CA PRO A 16 -35.67 -10.06 17.45
C PRO A 16 -35.78 -9.90 15.93
N PRO A 17 -36.09 -8.69 15.43
CA PRO A 17 -36.21 -8.47 14.00
C PRO A 17 -34.96 -9.04 13.32
N PRO A 18 -35.11 -9.79 12.20
CA PRO A 18 -33.97 -10.41 11.55
C PRO A 18 -32.91 -9.33 11.34
N PRO A 19 -31.63 -9.61 11.65
CA PRO A 19 -30.58 -8.62 11.54
C PRO A 19 -30.68 -8.01 10.15
N GLN A 20 -30.95 -6.70 10.09
CA GLN A 20 -31.02 -5.99 8.83
C GLN A 20 -29.71 -6.28 8.11
N GLN A 21 -29.75 -7.10 7.06
CA GLN A 21 -28.60 -7.30 6.19
C GLN A 21 -28.23 -5.90 5.71
N LYS A 22 -27.10 -5.37 6.21
CA LYS A 22 -26.54 -4.11 5.73
C LYS A 22 -26.40 -4.26 4.24
N ARG A 23 -27.31 -3.65 3.50
CA ARG A 23 -27.35 -3.72 2.04
C ARG A 23 -25.98 -3.24 1.57
N GLN A 24 -25.26 -4.11 0.87
CA GLN A 24 -23.94 -3.74 0.37
C GLN A 24 -24.10 -2.51 -0.53
N PRO A 25 -23.30 -1.45 -0.33
CA PRO A 25 -23.38 -0.25 -1.15
C PRO A 25 -23.19 -0.59 -2.63
N ARG A 26 -24.04 -0.03 -3.50
CA ARG A 26 -23.94 -0.26 -4.94
C ARG A 26 -22.62 0.31 -5.47
N ILE A 27 -21.91 -0.44 -6.31
CA ILE A 27 -20.73 0.09 -7.02
C ILE A 27 -21.21 1.06 -8.12
N LEU A 28 -20.72 2.30 -8.07
CA LEU A 28 -21.01 3.34 -9.06
C LEU A 28 -19.97 3.35 -10.18
N ARG A 29 -18.70 3.08 -9.83
CA ARG A 29 -17.58 3.05 -10.75
C ARG A 29 -16.55 2.01 -10.30
N GLN A 30 -15.94 1.34 -11.27
CA GLN A 30 -14.78 0.48 -11.05
C GLN A 30 -13.70 0.82 -12.08
N PHE A 31 -12.44 0.86 -11.67
CA PHE A 31 -11.31 1.12 -12.56
C PHE A 31 -10.01 0.50 -12.02
N PRO A 32 -9.06 0.11 -12.89
CA PRO A 32 -7.81 -0.50 -12.46
C PRO A 32 -6.74 0.54 -12.07
N ILE A 33 -5.86 0.17 -11.14
CA ILE A 33 -4.58 0.84 -10.87
C ILE A 33 -3.54 -0.26 -10.66
N GLY A 34 -2.55 -0.36 -11.54
CA GLY A 34 -1.62 -1.48 -11.50
C GLY A 34 -2.35 -2.82 -11.53
N GLY A 35 -2.04 -3.69 -10.56
CA GLY A 35 -2.67 -4.99 -10.35
C GLY A 35 -3.98 -5.00 -9.55
N ILE A 36 -4.49 -3.85 -9.09
CA ILE A 36 -5.69 -3.76 -8.26
C ILE A 36 -6.87 -3.09 -8.97
N LEU A 37 -8.09 -3.40 -8.51
CA LEU A 37 -9.34 -2.76 -8.92
C LEU A 37 -9.83 -1.84 -7.82
N ILE A 38 -10.11 -0.58 -8.16
CA ILE A 38 -10.70 0.41 -7.27
C ILE A 38 -12.20 0.52 -7.54
N ASN A 39 -13.01 0.33 -6.50
CA ASN A 39 -14.45 0.50 -6.47
C ASN A 39 -14.80 1.85 -5.82
N ILE A 40 -15.60 2.65 -6.49
CA ILE A 40 -16.30 3.79 -5.88
C ILE A 40 -17.75 3.36 -5.68
N CYS A 41 -18.15 3.21 -4.43
CA CYS A 41 -19.51 2.81 -4.07
C CYS A 41 -20.39 4.03 -3.75
N GLU A 42 -21.70 3.82 -3.81
CA GLU A 42 -22.72 4.79 -3.40
C GLU A 42 -22.45 5.27 -1.96
N GLY A 43 -22.53 6.57 -1.75
CA GLY A 43 -22.22 7.24 -0.48
C GLY A 43 -20.75 7.64 -0.30
N ALA A 44 -19.80 7.06 -1.07
CA ALA A 44 -18.39 7.43 -0.96
C ALA A 44 -18.14 8.87 -1.41
N VAL A 45 -18.75 9.27 -2.53
CA VAL A 45 -18.67 10.66 -3.02
C VAL A 45 -19.30 11.60 -2.01
N ARG A 46 -20.50 11.28 -1.50
CA ARG A 46 -21.16 12.11 -0.50
C ARG A 46 -20.27 12.39 0.71
N HIS A 47 -19.61 11.35 1.23
CA HIS A 47 -18.66 11.50 2.34
C HIS A 47 -17.48 12.44 2.02
N ILE A 48 -16.91 12.33 0.81
CA ILE A 48 -15.86 13.24 0.35
C ILE A 48 -16.39 14.68 0.22
N PHE A 49 -17.58 14.82 -0.34
CA PHE A 49 -18.23 16.10 -0.62
C PHE A 49 -18.54 16.89 0.66
N GLU A 50 -18.86 16.23 1.76
CA GLU A 50 -19.14 16.86 3.06
C GLU A 50 -18.01 17.81 3.51
N LYS A 51 -16.75 17.48 3.19
CA LYS A 51 -15.58 18.29 3.56
C LYS A 51 -14.93 19.00 2.38
N HIS A 52 -15.11 18.50 1.16
CA HIS A 52 -14.37 18.94 -0.03
C HIS A 52 -15.26 19.33 -1.22
N SER A 53 -16.53 19.69 -0.99
CA SER A 53 -17.51 20.05 -2.05
C SER A 53 -17.00 21.05 -3.09
N LYS A 54 -16.23 22.06 -2.66
CA LYS A 54 -15.66 23.09 -3.54
C LYS A 54 -14.72 22.50 -4.60
N ASP A 55 -14.01 21.42 -4.27
CA ASP A 55 -13.07 20.77 -5.19
C ASP A 55 -13.77 20.02 -6.33
N PHE A 56 -15.05 19.71 -6.16
CA PHE A 56 -15.83 18.88 -7.09
C PHE A 56 -17.02 19.63 -7.69
N THR A 57 -17.12 20.95 -7.50
CA THR A 57 -18.25 21.74 -8.01
C THR A 57 -18.32 21.70 -9.54
N ILE A 58 -17.17 21.76 -10.22
CA ILE A 58 -17.11 21.61 -11.68
C ILE A 58 -17.51 20.20 -12.09
N ALA A 59 -16.99 19.18 -11.39
CA ALA A 59 -17.30 17.77 -11.66
C ALA A 59 -18.79 17.44 -11.44
N ALA A 60 -19.46 18.09 -10.49
CA ALA A 60 -20.90 17.94 -10.27
C ALA A 60 -21.74 18.46 -11.46
N ASN A 61 -21.18 19.33 -12.30
CA ASN A 61 -21.81 19.86 -13.52
C ASN A 61 -23.22 20.44 -13.29
N GLY A 62 -23.39 21.21 -12.21
CA GLY A 62 -24.66 21.85 -11.86
C GLY A 62 -25.75 20.91 -11.33
N ALA A 63 -25.47 19.61 -11.17
CA ALA A 63 -26.41 18.66 -10.59
C ALA A 63 -26.75 19.02 -9.14
N LYS A 64 -28.01 18.79 -8.74
CA LYS A 64 -28.53 19.09 -7.40
C LYS A 64 -29.00 17.85 -6.64
N ASP A 65 -29.28 16.76 -7.35
CA ASP A 65 -29.63 15.48 -6.76
C ASP A 65 -28.38 14.61 -6.53
N TRP A 66 -28.35 13.92 -5.39
CA TRP A 66 -27.21 13.09 -5.00
C TRP A 66 -26.86 11.98 -6.00
N PRO A 67 -27.82 11.20 -6.55
CA PRO A 67 -27.49 10.14 -7.49
C PRO A 67 -26.70 10.63 -8.72
N THR A 68 -27.08 11.79 -9.27
CA THR A 68 -26.37 12.39 -10.40
C THR A 68 -25.01 12.97 -9.98
N ILE A 69 -24.95 13.67 -8.84
CA ILE A 69 -23.67 14.17 -8.29
C ILE A 69 -22.68 13.02 -8.08
N GLU A 70 -23.10 11.92 -7.45
CA GLU A 70 -22.22 10.79 -7.18
C GLU A 70 -21.74 10.12 -8.48
N ARG A 71 -22.61 9.96 -9.48
CA ARG A 71 -22.22 9.41 -10.78
C ARG A 71 -21.19 10.29 -11.50
N ASN A 72 -21.41 11.62 -11.50
CA ASN A 72 -20.52 12.55 -12.20
C ASN A 72 -19.15 12.64 -11.50
N VAL A 73 -19.16 12.84 -10.18
CA VAL A 73 -17.92 12.99 -9.40
C VAL A 73 -17.14 11.68 -9.32
N SER A 74 -17.80 10.53 -9.20
CA SER A 74 -17.10 9.23 -9.28
C SER A 74 -16.44 9.01 -10.64
N GLY A 75 -17.11 9.44 -11.73
CA GLY A 75 -16.51 9.45 -13.07
C GLY A 75 -15.27 10.34 -13.13
N HIS A 76 -15.38 11.57 -12.63
CA HIS A 76 -14.26 12.52 -12.60
C HIS A 76 -13.07 12.03 -11.77
N ILE A 77 -13.30 11.44 -10.59
CA ILE A 77 -12.24 10.87 -9.75
C ILE A 77 -11.53 9.72 -10.49
N ALA A 78 -12.30 8.80 -11.07
CA ALA A 78 -11.73 7.68 -11.82
C ALA A 78 -10.90 8.16 -13.01
N GLU A 79 -11.43 9.10 -13.80
CA GLU A 79 -10.72 9.70 -14.94
C GLU A 79 -9.44 10.41 -14.49
N MET A 80 -9.51 11.23 -13.45
CA MET A 80 -8.36 11.94 -12.90
C MET A 80 -7.25 10.99 -12.42
N ILE A 81 -7.60 9.89 -11.77
CA ILE A 81 -6.61 8.90 -11.33
C ILE A 81 -6.04 8.14 -12.53
N CYS A 82 -6.89 7.65 -13.44
CA CYS A 82 -6.47 6.85 -14.59
C CYS A 82 -5.65 7.63 -15.62
N SER A 83 -5.91 8.93 -15.77
CA SER A 83 -5.18 9.81 -16.69
C SER A 83 -3.95 10.45 -16.06
N SER A 84 -3.68 10.20 -14.77
CA SER A 84 -2.51 10.75 -14.10
C SER A 84 -1.22 10.18 -14.70
N ALA A 85 -0.29 11.07 -15.06
CA ALA A 85 1.02 10.67 -15.56
C ALA A 85 1.83 9.91 -14.50
N HIS A 86 1.62 10.20 -13.21
CA HIS A 86 2.24 9.50 -12.10
C HIS A 86 1.24 9.25 -10.97
N LEU A 87 1.36 8.08 -10.35
CA LEU A 87 0.63 7.70 -9.14
C LEU A 87 1.64 7.15 -8.13
N PHE A 88 1.66 7.71 -6.93
CA PHE A 88 2.46 7.19 -5.82
C PHE A 88 1.53 6.51 -4.83
N LEU A 89 1.84 5.27 -4.45
CA LEU A 89 1.05 4.47 -3.52
C LEU A 89 1.89 4.11 -2.30
N SER A 90 1.39 4.45 -1.12
CA SER A 90 2.13 4.25 0.13
C SER A 90 1.20 4.06 1.32
N ASN A 91 1.58 3.16 2.23
CA ASN A 91 0.92 2.94 3.50
C ASN A 91 1.50 3.79 4.65
N VAL A 92 2.59 4.55 4.43
CA VAL A 92 3.33 5.28 5.49
C VAL A 92 2.47 6.27 6.26
N ARG A 93 1.39 6.77 5.66
CA ARG A 93 0.43 7.70 6.30
C ARG A 93 -0.98 7.11 6.41
N SER A 94 -1.12 5.82 6.13
CA SER A 94 -2.36 5.09 6.40
C SER A 94 -2.46 4.85 7.90
N THR A 95 -3.63 5.13 8.48
CA THR A 95 -3.91 4.83 9.89
C THR A 95 -4.56 3.46 10.08
N ARG A 96 -4.82 2.73 8.99
CA ARG A 96 -5.43 1.41 9.00
C ARG A 96 -4.60 0.44 8.18
N ASP A 97 -4.45 -0.77 8.69
CA ASP A 97 -3.69 -1.85 8.05
C ASP A 97 -4.38 -2.38 6.80
N ASP A 98 -5.69 -2.17 6.65
CA ASP A 98 -6.47 -2.55 5.49
C ASP A 98 -6.47 -1.48 4.39
N SER A 99 -5.74 -0.37 4.56
CA SER A 99 -5.77 0.73 3.59
C SER A 99 -4.41 1.20 3.10
N ILE A 100 -4.42 1.70 1.87
CA ILE A 100 -3.28 2.34 1.22
C ILE A 100 -3.70 3.71 0.69
N MET A 101 -2.75 4.65 0.68
CA MET A 101 -2.97 5.99 0.13
C MET A 101 -2.48 6.07 -1.31
N ILE A 102 -3.29 6.68 -2.17
CA ILE A 102 -2.93 7.09 -3.53
C ILE A 102 -2.66 8.58 -3.51
N TYR A 103 -1.50 8.98 -4.03
CA TYR A 103 -1.10 10.37 -4.19
C TYR A 103 -0.88 10.68 -5.66
N LEU A 104 -1.44 11.81 -6.10
CA LEU A 104 -1.21 12.35 -7.44
C LEU A 104 -1.29 13.87 -7.43
N LYS A 105 -0.60 14.51 -8.38
CA LYS A 105 -0.67 15.96 -8.58
C LYS A 105 -0.87 16.25 -10.05
N ARG A 106 -1.98 16.93 -10.37
CA ARG A 106 -2.20 17.39 -11.75
C ARG A 106 -1.23 18.54 -12.07
N PRO A 107 -0.78 18.70 -13.33
CA PRO A 107 0.23 19.70 -13.70
C PRO A 107 -0.06 21.14 -13.26
N GLN A 108 -1.34 21.51 -13.15
CA GLN A 108 -1.78 22.86 -12.78
C GLN A 108 -2.14 23.01 -11.29
N ASP A 109 -2.17 21.91 -10.53
CA ASP A 109 -2.57 21.94 -9.13
C ASP A 109 -1.39 22.24 -8.23
N LYS A 110 -1.59 23.13 -7.26
CA LYS A 110 -0.62 23.37 -6.17
C LYS A 110 -0.65 22.26 -5.12
N LEU A 111 -1.80 21.61 -4.96
CA LEU A 111 -2.07 20.60 -3.93
C LEU A 111 -2.02 19.20 -4.55
N HIS A 112 -1.59 18.22 -3.75
CA HIS A 112 -1.75 16.82 -4.11
C HIS A 112 -3.18 16.38 -3.82
N HIS A 113 -3.73 15.56 -4.70
CA HIS A 113 -4.93 14.78 -4.41
C HIS A 113 -4.51 13.51 -3.70
N CYS A 114 -5.13 13.26 -2.56
CA CYS A 114 -4.90 12.12 -1.71
C CYS A 114 -6.18 11.30 -1.64
N PHE A 115 -6.12 10.02 -1.97
CA PHE A 115 -7.25 9.11 -1.85
C PHE A 115 -6.88 7.95 -0.93
N VAL A 116 -7.78 7.61 0.00
CA VAL A 116 -7.63 6.44 0.86
C VAL A 116 -8.50 5.34 0.30
N VAL A 117 -7.86 4.24 -0.06
CA VAL A 117 -8.55 3.04 -0.55
C VAL A 117 -8.33 1.89 0.43
N ALA A 118 -9.39 1.18 0.80
CA ALA A 118 -9.33 0.03 1.70
C ALA A 118 -9.60 -1.27 0.96
N HIS A 119 -8.84 -2.30 1.29
CA HIS A 119 -8.98 -3.63 0.76
C HIS A 119 -10.35 -4.23 1.13
N GLU A 120 -11.04 -4.82 0.16
CA GLU A 120 -12.34 -5.48 0.36
C GLU A 120 -12.31 -6.99 0.07
N GLY A 121 -11.13 -7.54 -0.25
CA GLY A 121 -10.96 -8.92 -0.68
C GLY A 121 -10.34 -9.01 -2.07
N ASP A 122 -9.67 -10.13 -2.34
CA ASP A 122 -8.93 -10.37 -3.58
C ASP A 122 -8.02 -9.18 -3.94
N ASN A 123 -8.07 -8.70 -5.18
CA ASN A 123 -7.37 -7.49 -5.64
C ASN A 123 -8.29 -6.26 -5.68
N CYS A 124 -9.40 -6.28 -4.93
CA CYS A 124 -10.39 -5.22 -4.93
C CYS A 124 -10.23 -4.30 -3.72
N TYR A 125 -10.33 -3.00 -3.98
CA TYR A 125 -10.22 -1.94 -2.99
C TYR A 125 -11.38 -0.97 -3.15
N ARG A 126 -11.94 -0.49 -2.05
CA ARG A 126 -12.96 0.57 -2.05
C ARG A 126 -12.34 1.92 -1.75
N LEU A 127 -12.72 2.93 -2.54
CA LEU A 127 -12.48 4.32 -2.21
C LEU A 127 -13.29 4.72 -0.98
N ASN A 128 -12.61 4.96 0.13
CA ASN A 128 -13.24 5.36 1.39
C ASN A 128 -13.37 6.88 1.49
N THR A 129 -12.31 7.62 1.15
CA THR A 129 -12.28 9.08 1.24
C THR A 129 -11.21 9.68 0.32
N GLY A 130 -11.25 11.00 0.15
CA GLY A 130 -10.34 11.75 -0.69
C GLY A 130 -10.30 13.22 -0.27
N TYR A 131 -9.15 13.85 -0.42
CA TYR A 131 -8.93 15.25 -0.04
C TYR A 131 -7.71 15.83 -0.76
N LYS A 132 -7.53 17.15 -0.65
CA LYS A 132 -6.33 17.84 -1.15
C LYS A 132 -5.43 18.26 0.00
N LYS A 133 -4.11 18.14 -0.18
CA LYS A 133 -3.12 18.56 0.82
C LYS A 133 -1.83 19.09 0.19
N ILE A 134 -1.20 20.07 0.83
CA ILE A 134 0.19 20.43 0.54
C ILE A 134 1.07 19.31 1.09
N ILE A 135 1.88 18.71 0.23
CA ILE A 135 2.86 17.70 0.61
C ILE A 135 4.21 18.20 0.08
N GLU A 136 5.15 18.33 1.00
CA GLU A 136 6.55 18.66 0.71
C GLU A 136 7.18 17.58 -0.17
N GLU A 137 8.01 17.96 -1.14
CA GLU A 137 8.57 17.02 -2.12
C GLU A 137 9.46 15.97 -1.46
N GLU A 138 10.10 16.32 -0.35
CA GLU A 138 10.90 15.46 0.51
C GLU A 138 10.08 14.28 1.05
N SER A 139 8.75 14.43 1.20
CA SER A 139 7.85 13.33 1.57
C SER A 139 7.83 12.20 0.52
N PHE A 140 8.22 12.49 -0.71
CA PHE A 140 8.36 11.52 -1.80
C PHE A 140 9.81 11.11 -2.05
N SER A 141 10.81 11.79 -1.45
CA SER A 141 12.23 11.45 -1.61
C SER A 141 12.56 10.00 -1.26
N GLY A 142 13.57 9.40 -1.88
CA GLY A 142 13.96 8.00 -1.67
C GLY A 142 13.54 7.08 -2.80
N THR A 143 13.65 5.78 -2.58
CA THR A 143 13.38 4.76 -3.61
C THR A 143 11.91 4.41 -3.72
N TRP A 144 11.47 4.19 -4.95
CA TRP A 144 10.15 3.72 -5.34
C TRP A 144 10.28 2.58 -6.32
N ILE A 145 9.25 1.74 -6.42
CA ILE A 145 9.25 0.62 -7.34
C ILE A 145 8.14 0.81 -8.34
N ASN A 146 8.52 0.82 -9.62
CA ASN A 146 7.59 0.96 -10.73
C ASN A 146 6.80 -0.34 -10.93
N PHE A 147 5.48 -0.25 -10.96
CA PHE A 147 4.58 -1.37 -11.25
C PHE A 147 4.85 -2.01 -12.63
N GLY A 148 5.01 -1.21 -13.68
CA GLY A 148 5.13 -1.72 -15.04
C GLY A 148 6.48 -2.37 -15.32
N THR A 149 7.56 -1.77 -14.82
CA THR A 149 8.93 -2.24 -15.09
C THR A 149 9.54 -3.08 -13.98
N GLN A 150 8.94 -3.08 -12.78
CA GLN A 150 9.46 -3.69 -11.56
C GLN A 150 10.83 -3.15 -11.12
N ARG A 151 11.27 -2.01 -11.69
CA ARG A 151 12.56 -1.38 -11.35
C ARG A 151 12.42 -0.53 -10.10
N VAL A 152 13.49 -0.55 -9.29
CA VAL A 152 13.71 0.40 -8.21
C VAL A 152 14.24 1.70 -8.84
N GLU A 153 13.59 2.81 -8.54
CA GLU A 153 13.91 4.14 -9.06
C GLU A 153 14.00 5.13 -7.89
N GLU A 154 15.04 5.95 -7.85
CA GLU A 154 15.08 7.10 -6.94
C GLU A 154 14.07 8.15 -7.38
N TYR A 155 13.42 8.80 -6.41
CA TYR A 155 12.47 9.86 -6.70
C TYR A 155 13.12 11.04 -7.43
N TRP A 156 12.51 11.46 -8.53
CA TRP A 156 12.84 12.72 -9.22
C TRP A 156 11.60 13.37 -9.83
N GLN A 157 11.68 14.67 -10.03
CA GLN A 157 10.58 15.46 -10.57
C GLN A 157 10.36 15.13 -12.05
N GLY A 158 9.33 14.35 -12.36
CA GLY A 158 8.97 13.98 -13.73
C GLY A 158 8.86 12.48 -13.97
N MET A 159 9.03 11.64 -12.93
CA MET A 159 8.68 10.23 -12.99
C MET A 159 7.26 10.02 -13.54
N GLN A 160 7.08 8.94 -14.31
CA GLN A 160 5.79 8.57 -14.90
C GLN A 160 5.49 7.10 -14.65
N GLY A 161 4.23 6.79 -14.37
CA GLY A 161 3.75 5.45 -14.05
C GLY A 161 3.20 5.31 -12.63
N VAL A 162 3.00 4.06 -12.23
CA VAL A 162 2.44 3.69 -10.93
C VAL A 162 3.57 3.18 -10.06
N TYR A 163 3.74 3.77 -8.88
CA TYR A 163 4.88 3.51 -8.00
C TYR A 163 4.44 3.13 -6.60
N THR A 164 5.11 2.15 -6.00
CA THR A 164 4.97 1.79 -4.59
C THR A 164 6.21 2.17 -3.80
N ARG A 165 6.03 2.52 -2.53
CA ARG A 165 7.11 3.02 -1.67
C ARG A 165 8.12 1.94 -1.26
N GLY A 166 7.74 0.67 -1.33
CA GLY A 166 8.55 -0.45 -0.89
C GLY A 166 8.34 -1.67 -1.78
N ALA A 167 9.13 -2.72 -1.55
CA ALA A 167 9.02 -3.96 -2.31
C ALA A 167 7.65 -4.62 -2.15
N PRO A 168 7.14 -5.33 -3.19
CA PRO A 168 5.92 -6.13 -3.07
C PRO A 168 5.90 -7.00 -1.81
N GLU A 169 7.05 -7.59 -1.47
CA GLU A 169 7.26 -8.49 -0.33
C GLU A 169 7.09 -7.81 1.04
N GLU A 170 7.30 -6.49 1.12
CA GLU A 170 7.28 -5.74 2.39
C GLU A 170 5.86 -5.44 2.86
N ASN A 171 4.89 -5.40 1.94
CA ASN A 171 3.52 -5.02 2.26
C ASN A 171 2.51 -5.67 1.33
N PHE A 172 1.45 -6.22 1.91
CA PHE A 172 0.36 -6.87 1.20
C PHE A 172 -0.25 -6.00 0.08
N HIS A 173 -0.40 -4.69 0.30
CA HIS A 173 -0.95 -3.80 -0.73
C HIS A 173 0.02 -3.63 -1.90
N TYR A 174 1.33 -3.48 -1.63
CA TYR A 174 2.34 -3.43 -2.68
C TYR A 174 2.37 -4.73 -3.48
N TRP A 175 2.24 -5.88 -2.81
CA TRP A 175 2.08 -7.18 -3.46
C TRP A 175 0.95 -7.18 -4.49
N CYS A 176 -0.25 -6.76 -4.06
CA CYS A 176 -1.43 -6.70 -4.93
C CYS A 176 -1.25 -5.70 -6.08
N ILE A 177 -0.73 -4.49 -5.79
CA ILE A 177 -0.49 -3.44 -6.79
C ILE A 177 0.48 -3.94 -7.86
N HIS A 178 1.46 -4.76 -7.49
CA HIS A 178 2.42 -5.36 -8.42
C HIS A 178 1.87 -6.56 -9.21
N GLY A 179 0.55 -6.76 -9.21
CA GLY A 179 -0.13 -7.77 -10.03
C GLY A 179 0.03 -9.20 -9.50
N ARG A 180 0.51 -9.35 -8.27
CA ARG A 180 0.69 -10.66 -7.64
C ARG A 180 -0.60 -11.10 -6.95
N VAL A 181 -0.72 -12.40 -6.70
CA VAL A 181 -1.95 -12.97 -6.13
C VAL A 181 -1.95 -12.81 -4.60
N PRO A 182 -3.01 -12.26 -3.99
CA PRO A 182 -3.13 -12.09 -2.54
C PRO A 182 -2.90 -13.36 -1.73
N ARG A 183 -3.42 -14.50 -2.21
CA ARG A 183 -3.30 -15.80 -1.52
C ARG A 183 -1.86 -16.27 -1.39
N ASP A 184 -0.98 -15.78 -2.26
CA ASP A 184 0.44 -16.15 -2.25
C ASP A 184 1.20 -15.33 -1.21
N PHE A 185 0.70 -14.17 -0.80
CA PHE A 185 1.37 -13.29 0.18
C PHE A 185 1.51 -13.96 1.56
N ALA A 186 0.44 -14.57 2.07
CA ALA A 186 0.46 -15.22 3.38
C ALA A 186 1.41 -16.44 3.43
N ASN A 187 1.63 -17.06 2.26
CA ASN A 187 2.52 -18.22 2.10
C ASN A 187 3.92 -17.82 1.61
N TYR A 188 4.14 -16.52 1.37
CA TYR A 188 5.40 -16.04 0.85
C TYR A 188 6.46 -16.13 1.94
N GLN A 189 7.44 -16.99 1.71
CA GLN A 189 8.68 -16.97 2.47
C GLN A 189 9.70 -16.16 1.66
N PRO A 190 10.24 -15.05 2.19
CA PRO A 190 11.30 -14.34 1.52
C PRO A 190 12.46 -15.30 1.27
N PRO A 191 13.14 -15.24 0.12
CA PRO A 191 14.31 -16.06 -0.13
C PRO A 191 15.29 -15.87 1.03
N VAL A 192 15.73 -17.00 1.61
CA VAL A 192 16.71 -16.98 2.70
C VAL A 192 17.97 -16.30 2.17
N SER A 193 18.32 -15.15 2.75
CA SER A 193 19.60 -14.49 2.48
C SER A 193 20.70 -15.39 3.00
N VAL A 194 21.23 -16.26 2.15
CA VAL A 194 22.46 -17.00 2.44
C VAL A 194 23.59 -15.97 2.54
N PRO A 195 24.31 -15.88 3.68
CA PRO A 195 25.48 -15.03 3.78
C PRO A 195 26.45 -15.46 2.69
N VAL A 196 26.75 -14.55 1.75
CA VAL A 196 27.86 -14.77 0.83
C VAL A 196 29.12 -14.82 1.71
N PRO A 197 29.90 -15.90 1.70
CA PRO A 197 31.16 -15.91 2.44
C PRO A 197 31.99 -14.72 1.96
N PRO A 198 32.64 -13.97 2.86
CA PRO A 198 33.52 -12.88 2.44
C PRO A 198 34.55 -13.43 1.45
N PRO A 199 34.96 -12.65 0.43
CA PRO A 199 35.96 -13.09 -0.53
C PRO A 199 37.21 -13.55 0.24
N VAL A 200 37.61 -14.81 0.01
CA VAL A 200 38.85 -15.34 0.54
C VAL A 200 39.99 -14.66 -0.23
N TYR A 201 40.59 -13.65 0.38
CA TYR A 201 41.85 -13.10 -0.12
C TYR A 201 42.94 -14.14 0.09
N LEU A 202 43.40 -14.78 -0.99
CA LEU A 202 44.62 -15.57 -0.97
C LEU A 202 45.78 -14.59 -0.78
N ILE A 203 46.28 -14.49 0.45
CA ILE A 203 47.54 -13.78 0.72
C ILE A 203 48.67 -14.63 0.12
N PRO A 204 49.48 -14.11 -0.81
CA PRO A 204 50.63 -14.85 -1.30
C PRO A 204 51.60 -15.05 -0.13
N LEU A 205 51.81 -16.33 0.22
CA LEU A 205 52.88 -16.74 1.13
C LEU A 205 54.21 -16.28 0.54
N ILE A 206 54.91 -15.39 1.23
CA ILE A 206 56.31 -15.08 0.94
C ILE A 206 57.09 -16.39 1.13
N PRO A 207 57.85 -16.87 0.13
CA PRO A 207 58.65 -18.06 0.29
C PRO A 207 59.76 -17.78 1.32
N VAL A 208 59.70 -18.48 2.46
CA VAL A 208 60.80 -18.54 3.42
C VAL A 208 61.89 -19.42 2.82
N TYR A 209 63.00 -18.80 2.40
CA TYR A 209 64.22 -19.54 2.06
C TYR A 209 64.83 -20.09 3.35
N VAL A 210 64.71 -21.40 3.56
CA VAL A 210 65.45 -22.10 4.62
C VAL A 210 66.88 -22.31 4.12
N VAL A 211 67.84 -21.60 4.72
CA VAL A 211 69.26 -21.86 4.52
C VAL A 211 69.67 -22.99 5.49
N PRO A 212 70.17 -24.15 5.01
CA PRO A 212 70.61 -25.21 5.90
C PRO A 212 71.90 -24.80 6.63
N GLN A 213 71.84 -24.74 7.96
CA GLN A 213 73.03 -24.66 8.80
C GLN A 213 73.65 -26.05 8.93
N TYR A 214 74.87 -26.21 8.41
CA TYR A 214 75.69 -27.39 8.66
C TYR A 214 76.15 -27.38 10.13
N ILE A 215 75.70 -28.37 10.91
CA ILE A 215 76.21 -28.65 12.25
C ILE A 215 77.22 -29.80 12.12
N SER A 216 78.47 -29.55 12.49
CA SER A 216 79.52 -30.56 12.56
C SER A 216 79.29 -31.49 13.76
N TYR A 217 79.05 -32.77 13.50
CA TYR A 217 79.00 -33.80 14.53
C TYR A 217 80.42 -34.10 15.04
N GLN A 218 80.66 -33.91 16.34
CA GLN A 218 81.69 -34.68 17.05
C GLN A 218 81.00 -35.80 17.83
N GLN A 219 81.32 -37.04 17.45
CA GLN A 219 80.97 -38.24 18.21
C GLN A 219 82.00 -38.39 19.36
N GLU A 220 81.53 -38.37 20.61
CA GLU A 220 82.28 -38.96 21.72
C GLU A 220 81.68 -40.34 22.02
N LEU A 221 82.51 -41.37 21.82
CA LEU A 221 82.27 -42.76 22.24
C LEU A 221 82.60 -42.87 23.74
N ILE A 222 81.63 -43.28 24.54
CA ILE A 222 81.87 -43.72 25.92
C ILE A 222 81.86 -45.26 25.91
N TYR A 223 82.98 -45.84 26.36
CA TYR A 223 83.16 -47.27 26.66
C TYR A 223 82.68 -47.58 28.08
#